data_AF-A0A395IT12-F1
#
_entry.id   AF-A0A395IT12-F1
#
_cell.length_a   1.000
_cell.length_b   1.000
_cell.length_c   1.000
_cell.angle_alpha   90.00
_cell.angle_beta   90.00
_cell.angle_gamma   90.00
#
_symmetry.space_group_name_H-M   'P 1'
#
loop_
_entity.id
_entity.type
_entity.pdbx_description
1 polymer ?
#
loop_
_entity_poly.entity_id
_entity_poly.type
_entity_poly.pdbx_seq_one_letter_code
_entity_poly.pdbx_strand_id
1 'polypeptide(L)'
;MHRLFRGSHTARAVAASHFPQTAPIRDCRISSLIPWIEVAKPSLASHASHLRAVHETLVKKGVLQLQLGFVDDESLAERGWFWDVRPSPSSFQSNAHQARSETMLFFDWHTDCSYETDPPRFFALQVLQPDRYDGGTLSVLNLDRILTLLSPFARKWLSQREYKITVPPEFVKKGGERHIVGNLLAASGEEMHVGSLRFREDITVPLTQNASKALAELKDILKNDRIQAETIHLKPETLPRGSIIMMDNRRWLHSRNEVKDPERHLRRVRWDATQFGA
;
A
#
# COMPACT_ATOMS: atom_id res chain seq x y z
N MET A 1 46.14 7.88 -38.16
CA MET A 1 46.36 6.61 -37.44
C MET A 1 46.31 6.86 -35.94
N HIS A 2 45.17 6.62 -35.27
CA HIS A 2 45.13 6.53 -33.82
C HIS A 2 44.25 5.36 -33.41
N ARG A 3 44.85 4.44 -32.65
CA ARG A 3 44.32 3.14 -32.23
C ARG A 3 43.26 3.31 -31.13
N LEU A 4 42.15 2.62 -31.31
CA LEU A 4 41.13 2.33 -30.30
C LEU A 4 41.70 1.30 -29.29
N PHE A 5 41.66 1.63 -28.00
CA PHE A 5 41.78 0.64 -26.93
C PHE A 5 40.37 0.16 -26.56
N ARG A 6 40.06 -1.10 -26.89
CA ARG A 6 38.91 -1.84 -26.35
C ARG A 6 39.29 -2.40 -24.99
N GLY A 7 38.68 -1.88 -23.93
CA GLY A 7 38.69 -2.50 -22.60
C GLY A 7 37.65 -3.62 -22.57
N SER A 8 38.12 -4.86 -22.48
CA SER A 8 37.30 -6.06 -22.34
C SER A 8 36.76 -6.13 -20.91
N HIS A 9 35.49 -5.78 -20.69
CA HIS A 9 34.81 -6.13 -19.44
C HIS A 9 34.40 -7.60 -19.50
N THR A 10 35.12 -8.43 -18.76
CA THR A 10 34.73 -9.81 -18.45
C THR A 10 33.50 -9.76 -17.54
N ALA A 11 32.33 -10.05 -18.12
CA ALA A 11 31.12 -10.33 -17.35
C ALA A 11 31.40 -11.58 -16.50
N ARG A 12 31.56 -11.37 -15.19
CA ARG A 12 31.65 -12.46 -14.21
C ARG A 12 30.25 -13.06 -14.12
N ALA A 13 30.06 -14.25 -14.68
CA ALA A 13 28.84 -15.02 -14.52
C ALA A 13 28.59 -15.24 -13.02
N VAL A 14 27.62 -14.52 -12.47
CA VAL A 14 27.09 -14.79 -11.14
C VAL A 14 26.35 -16.12 -11.28
N ALA A 15 26.84 -17.14 -10.59
CA ALA A 15 26.17 -18.43 -10.51
C ALA A 15 24.73 -18.17 -10.04
N ALA A 16 23.76 -18.68 -10.81
CA ALA A 16 22.35 -18.64 -10.44
C ALA A 16 22.18 -19.40 -9.11
N SER A 17 22.21 -18.66 -7.99
CA SER A 17 21.82 -19.20 -6.70
C SER A 17 20.39 -19.68 -6.85
N HIS A 18 20.18 -21.00 -6.70
CA HIS A 18 18.85 -21.57 -6.64
C HIS A 18 18.07 -20.84 -5.55
N PHE A 19 17.10 -20.03 -5.96
CA PHE A 19 16.17 -19.39 -5.05
C PHE A 19 15.23 -20.49 -4.54
N PRO A 20 15.18 -20.77 -3.23
CA PRO A 20 14.07 -21.55 -2.71
C PRO A 20 12.81 -20.72 -2.92
N GLN A 21 12.00 -21.06 -3.93
CA GLN A 21 10.65 -20.54 -4.07
C GLN A 21 9.87 -20.96 -2.82
N THR A 22 9.74 -20.07 -1.85
CA THR A 22 8.78 -20.24 -0.77
C THR A 22 7.45 -19.72 -1.28
N ALA A 23 6.61 -20.62 -1.80
CA ALA A 23 5.20 -20.29 -2.03
C ALA A 23 4.60 -19.76 -0.72
N PRO A 24 3.69 -18.76 -0.78
CA PRO A 24 3.07 -18.22 0.42
C PRO A 24 2.30 -19.32 1.17
N ILE A 25 2.49 -19.40 2.48
CA ILE A 25 1.65 -20.22 3.35
C ILE A 25 0.32 -19.49 3.50
N ARG A 26 -0.80 -20.15 3.18
CA ARG A 26 -2.12 -19.53 3.20
C ARG A 26 -3.09 -20.39 3.96
N ASP A 27 -3.84 -19.78 4.87
CA ASP A 27 -5.01 -20.42 5.46
C ASP A 27 -6.24 -20.27 4.54
N CYS A 28 -7.35 -20.89 4.93
CA CYS A 28 -8.61 -20.84 4.18
C CYS A 28 -9.19 -19.42 4.09
N ARG A 29 -8.90 -18.57 5.09
CA ARG A 29 -9.43 -17.22 5.19
C ARG A 29 -8.70 -16.26 4.27
N ILE A 30 -7.37 -16.26 4.28
CA ILE A 30 -6.53 -15.47 3.36
C ILE A 30 -6.82 -15.90 1.92
N SER A 31 -6.96 -17.20 1.66
CA SER A 31 -7.25 -17.72 0.32
C SER A 31 -8.63 -17.30 -0.21
N SER A 32 -9.63 -17.17 0.66
CA SER A 32 -10.98 -16.74 0.26
C SER A 32 -11.09 -15.23 0.05
N LEU A 33 -10.36 -14.43 0.81
CA LEU A 33 -10.48 -12.97 0.82
C LEU A 33 -9.50 -12.27 -0.13
N ILE A 34 -8.27 -12.79 -0.23
CA ILE A 34 -7.22 -12.24 -1.09
C ILE A 34 -6.94 -13.27 -2.18
N PRO A 35 -7.35 -13.04 -3.43
CA PRO A 35 -6.98 -13.91 -4.54
C PRO A 35 -5.47 -13.98 -4.72
N TRP A 36 -5.00 -15.13 -5.21
CA TRP A 36 -3.60 -15.40 -5.49
C TRP A 36 -3.40 -15.76 -6.95
N ILE A 37 -2.39 -15.17 -7.58
CA ILE A 37 -2.02 -15.47 -8.96
C ILE A 37 -0.51 -15.73 -9.00
N GLU A 38 -0.11 -16.87 -9.51
CA GLU A 38 1.30 -17.16 -9.78
C GLU A 38 1.74 -16.48 -11.08
N VAL A 39 2.94 -15.88 -11.05
CA VAL A 39 3.59 -15.27 -12.21
C VAL A 39 4.87 -16.04 -12.49
N ALA A 40 4.73 -17.18 -13.19
CA ALA A 40 5.82 -18.14 -13.38
C ALA A 40 7.00 -17.59 -14.20
N LYS A 41 6.78 -16.59 -15.08
CA LYS A 41 7.82 -16.03 -15.94
C LYS A 41 7.58 -14.56 -16.28
N PRO A 42 8.63 -13.76 -16.56
CA PRO A 42 8.50 -12.34 -16.87
C PRO A 42 7.60 -12.04 -18.06
N SER A 43 7.55 -12.93 -19.07
CA SER A 43 6.77 -12.71 -20.30
C SER A 43 5.27 -12.56 -20.05
N LEU A 44 4.76 -13.04 -18.91
CA LEU A 44 3.35 -12.88 -18.52
C LEU A 44 2.96 -11.40 -18.36
N ALA A 45 3.91 -10.51 -18.07
CA ALA A 45 3.68 -9.07 -17.98
C ALA A 45 3.25 -8.44 -19.32
N SER A 46 3.42 -9.13 -20.45
CA SER A 46 2.95 -8.70 -21.77
C SER A 46 1.80 -9.54 -22.32
N HIS A 47 1.32 -10.53 -21.56
CA HIS A 47 0.21 -11.38 -21.98
C HIS A 47 -1.14 -10.72 -21.63
N ALA A 48 -1.89 -10.30 -22.64
CA ALA A 48 -3.15 -9.57 -22.46
C ALA A 48 -4.18 -10.30 -21.58
N SER A 49 -4.30 -11.62 -21.70
CA SER A 49 -5.22 -12.42 -20.86
C SER A 49 -4.81 -12.44 -19.39
N HIS A 50 -3.51 -12.51 -19.12
CA HIS A 50 -2.97 -12.46 -17.76
C HIS A 50 -3.20 -11.08 -17.13
N LEU A 51 -2.84 -10.01 -17.86
CA LEU A 51 -3.07 -8.63 -17.41
C LEU A 51 -4.55 -8.35 -17.15
N ARG A 52 -5.44 -8.84 -18.03
CA ARG A 52 -6.89 -8.74 -17.84
C ARG A 52 -7.34 -9.46 -16.57
N ALA A 53 -6.89 -10.69 -16.34
CA ALA A 53 -7.24 -11.43 -15.13
C ALA A 53 -6.78 -10.72 -13.85
N VAL A 54 -5.57 -10.16 -13.84
CA VAL A 54 -5.05 -9.35 -12.72
C VAL A 54 -5.93 -8.11 -12.52
N HIS A 55 -6.20 -7.35 -13.58
CA HIS A 55 -7.00 -6.13 -13.51
C HIS A 55 -8.44 -6.40 -13.04
N GLU A 56 -9.14 -7.34 -13.65
CA GLU A 56 -10.52 -7.68 -13.29
C GLU A 56 -10.61 -8.19 -11.85
N THR A 57 -9.62 -8.97 -11.41
CA THR A 57 -9.53 -9.44 -10.02
C THR A 57 -9.34 -8.27 -9.07
N LEU A 58 -8.43 -7.34 -9.38
CA LEU A 58 -8.16 -6.17 -8.55
C LEU A 58 -9.38 -5.26 -8.46
N VAL A 59 -10.05 -4.98 -9.58
CA VAL A 59 -11.29 -4.18 -9.60
C VAL A 59 -12.39 -4.86 -8.78
N LYS A 60 -12.60 -6.17 -8.97
CA LYS A 60 -13.67 -6.91 -8.29
C LYS A 60 -13.44 -7.03 -6.78
N LYS A 61 -12.21 -7.35 -6.36
CA LYS A 61 -11.89 -7.68 -4.96
C LYS A 61 -11.27 -6.53 -4.18
N GLY A 62 -10.70 -5.54 -4.88
CA GLY A 62 -9.95 -4.44 -4.29
C GLY A 62 -8.61 -4.86 -3.68
N VAL A 63 -8.24 -6.14 -3.76
CA VAL A 63 -6.95 -6.66 -3.26
C VAL A 63 -6.62 -7.96 -3.98
N LEU A 64 -5.34 -8.20 -4.27
CA LEU A 64 -4.84 -9.50 -4.73
C LEU A 64 -3.34 -9.61 -4.45
N GLN A 65 -2.86 -10.85 -4.36
CA GLN A 65 -1.44 -11.17 -4.23
C GLN A 65 -0.94 -11.87 -5.50
N LEU A 66 0.15 -11.37 -6.07
CA LEU A 66 0.94 -12.07 -7.06
C LEU A 66 2.14 -12.73 -6.38
N GLN A 67 2.55 -13.90 -6.85
CA GLN A 67 3.84 -14.49 -6.47
C GLN A 67 4.72 -14.62 -7.70
N LEU A 68 5.87 -13.93 -7.70
CA LEU A 68 6.85 -14.07 -8.76
C LEU A 68 7.54 -15.44 -8.65
N GLY A 69 7.53 -16.18 -9.76
CA GLY A 69 8.27 -17.43 -9.91
C GLY A 69 9.75 -17.22 -10.33
N PHE A 70 10.19 -15.96 -10.43
CA PHE A 70 11.51 -15.57 -10.87
C PHE A 70 12.06 -14.44 -9.99
N VAL A 71 13.38 -14.25 -10.05
CA VAL A 71 14.07 -13.17 -9.34
C VAL A 71 13.92 -11.86 -10.12
N ASP A 72 13.64 -10.76 -9.42
CA ASP A 72 13.47 -9.43 -10.01
C ASP A 72 14.52 -8.45 -9.46
N ASP A 73 15.78 -8.73 -9.80
CA ASP A 73 16.93 -7.90 -9.43
C ASP A 73 17.13 -6.71 -10.39
N GLU A 74 16.55 -6.77 -11.60
CA GLU A 74 16.75 -5.77 -12.67
C GLU A 74 15.78 -4.59 -12.64
N SER A 75 14.68 -4.67 -11.88
CA SER A 75 13.74 -3.56 -11.73
C SER A 75 14.36 -2.45 -10.86
N LEU A 76 15.08 -1.53 -11.49
CA LEU A 76 15.73 -0.40 -10.81
C LEU A 76 14.72 0.70 -10.47
N ALA A 77 14.67 1.11 -9.20
CA ALA A 77 13.93 2.29 -8.74
C ALA A 77 14.39 3.58 -9.45
N GLU A 78 15.60 3.58 -10.03
CA GLU A 78 16.20 4.68 -10.78
C GLU A 78 15.36 5.17 -11.96
N ARG A 79 14.44 4.34 -12.48
CA ARG A 79 13.50 4.75 -13.54
C ARG A 79 12.38 5.67 -13.02
N GLY A 80 12.30 5.90 -11.71
CA GLY A 80 11.37 6.84 -11.07
C GLY A 80 9.93 6.33 -10.95
N TRP A 81 9.68 5.06 -11.25
CA TRP A 81 8.35 4.46 -11.25
C TRP A 81 8.03 3.71 -9.96
N PHE A 82 9.08 3.37 -9.20
CA PHE A 82 9.00 2.64 -7.94
C PHE A 82 9.78 3.38 -6.87
N TRP A 83 9.30 3.30 -5.64
CA TRP A 83 9.96 3.85 -4.45
C TRP A 83 10.39 2.72 -3.54
N ASP A 84 11.60 2.80 -3.00
CA ASP A 84 12.03 1.86 -1.97
C ASP A 84 11.32 2.18 -0.65
N VAL A 85 10.88 1.15 0.05
CA VAL A 85 10.30 1.25 1.39
C VAL A 85 11.13 0.37 2.30
N ARG A 86 12.19 0.96 2.85
CA ARG A 86 13.14 0.32 3.77
C ARG A 86 13.52 1.26 4.92
N PRO A 87 13.82 0.73 6.11
CA PRO A 87 14.44 1.49 7.18
C PRO A 87 15.71 2.21 6.69
N SER A 88 15.74 3.53 6.82
CA SER A 88 16.90 4.33 6.46
C SER A 88 16.96 5.60 7.32
N PRO A 89 17.88 5.70 8.30
CA PRO A 89 17.95 6.85 9.19
C PRO A 89 18.58 8.09 8.54
N SER A 90 19.26 7.95 7.40
CA SER A 90 20.07 9.03 6.80
C SER A 90 19.94 9.20 5.29
N SER A 91 19.37 8.23 4.57
CA SER A 91 19.12 8.34 3.12
C SER A 91 17.63 8.52 2.87
N PHE A 92 17.23 9.75 2.52
CA PHE A 92 15.84 10.15 2.34
C PHE A 92 15.49 10.27 0.86
N GLN A 93 14.39 9.66 0.43
CA GLN A 93 13.88 9.76 -0.94
C GLN A 93 12.97 10.98 -1.14
N SER A 94 12.59 11.69 -0.06
CA SER A 94 11.54 12.72 -0.07
C SER A 94 11.99 14.01 0.64
N ASN A 95 12.45 15.00 -0.12
CA ASN A 95 12.73 16.37 0.38
C ASN A 95 13.59 16.43 1.67
N ALA A 96 14.61 15.57 1.78
CA ALA A 96 15.48 15.47 2.97
C ALA A 96 14.76 15.12 4.29
N HIS A 97 13.57 14.53 4.22
CA HIS A 97 12.83 14.02 5.37
C HIS A 97 12.55 12.52 5.18
N GLN A 98 12.56 11.78 6.28
CA GLN A 98 12.18 10.37 6.29
C GLN A 98 10.67 10.25 6.18
N ALA A 99 10.17 9.48 5.21
CA ALA A 99 8.75 9.19 5.16
C ALA A 99 8.36 8.22 6.28
N ARG A 100 7.15 8.34 6.85
CA ARG A 100 6.69 7.42 7.91
C ARG A 100 6.85 5.94 7.53
N SER A 101 6.59 5.59 6.27
CA SER A 101 6.75 4.24 5.73
C SER A 101 8.18 3.70 5.77
N GLU A 102 9.18 4.59 5.77
CA GLU A 102 10.62 4.28 5.81
C GLU A 102 11.16 4.20 7.25
N THR A 103 10.32 4.40 8.26
CA THR A 103 10.70 4.26 9.68
C THR A 103 10.51 2.82 10.17
N MET A 104 11.11 2.47 11.30
CA MET A 104 10.89 1.18 11.97
C MET A 104 9.67 1.17 12.89
N LEU A 105 9.00 2.31 13.09
CA LEU A 105 7.88 2.44 14.02
C LEU A 105 6.59 1.85 13.46
N PHE A 106 5.60 1.65 14.32
CA PHE A 106 4.24 1.32 13.92
C PHE A 106 3.71 2.32 12.88
N PHE A 107 2.97 1.83 11.88
CA PHE A 107 2.24 2.69 10.96
C PHE A 107 0.75 2.34 11.05
N ASP A 108 0.00 3.21 11.73
CA ASP A 108 -1.43 3.08 11.97
C ASP A 108 -2.26 2.94 10.70
N TRP A 109 -3.52 2.55 10.88
CA TRP A 109 -4.49 2.39 9.81
C TRP A 109 -4.55 3.64 8.91
N HIS A 110 -4.32 3.43 7.63
CA HIS A 110 -4.35 4.51 6.64
C HIS A 110 -4.68 4.01 5.24
N THR A 111 -4.98 5.00 4.40
CA THR A 111 -4.94 4.93 2.94
C THR A 111 -3.75 5.75 2.46
N ASP A 112 -3.07 5.27 1.43
CA ASP A 112 -1.87 5.87 0.87
C ASP A 112 -2.17 7.26 0.27
N CYS A 113 -1.28 8.24 0.48
CA CYS A 113 -1.43 9.63 0.01
C CYS A 113 -2.79 10.28 0.34
N SER A 114 -3.37 10.01 1.52
CA SER A 114 -4.66 10.58 1.94
C SER A 114 -4.71 12.11 2.00
N TYR A 115 -3.57 12.80 1.90
CA TYR A 115 -3.43 14.27 1.87
C TYR A 115 -3.45 14.88 0.46
N GLU A 116 -3.41 14.10 -0.63
CA GLU A 116 -3.44 14.62 -2.01
C GLU A 116 -4.88 14.88 -2.46
N THR A 117 -5.17 15.90 -3.27
CA THR A 117 -6.54 16.08 -3.82
C THR A 117 -7.00 14.85 -4.62
N ASP A 118 -6.07 14.30 -5.42
CA ASP A 118 -6.26 13.14 -6.28
C ASP A 118 -5.42 11.96 -5.76
N PRO A 119 -5.83 11.28 -4.67
CA PRO A 119 -5.07 10.15 -4.15
C PRO A 119 -5.05 9.00 -5.18
N PRO A 120 -3.97 8.19 -5.24
CA PRO A 120 -3.91 7.04 -6.11
C PRO A 120 -5.04 6.06 -5.77
N ARG A 121 -5.77 5.59 -6.77
CA ARG A 121 -6.78 4.55 -6.57
C ARG A 121 -6.12 3.22 -6.19
N PHE A 122 -4.99 2.89 -6.81
CA PHE A 122 -4.31 1.63 -6.56
C PHE A 122 -2.86 1.83 -6.15
N PHE A 123 -2.36 0.91 -5.34
CA PHE A 123 -0.94 0.76 -5.08
C PHE A 123 -0.53 -0.72 -5.03
N ALA A 124 0.76 -0.97 -5.16
CA ALA A 124 1.33 -2.28 -5.00
C ALA A 124 2.60 -2.23 -4.14
N LEU A 125 2.83 -3.28 -3.37
CA LEU A 125 4.04 -3.50 -2.59
C LEU A 125 4.66 -4.83 -2.99
N GLN A 126 5.89 -4.79 -3.52
CA GLN A 126 6.71 -5.96 -3.79
C GLN A 126 7.63 -6.23 -2.60
N VAL A 127 7.68 -7.47 -2.13
CA VAL A 127 8.58 -7.91 -1.06
C VAL A 127 9.92 -8.33 -1.64
N LEU A 128 10.96 -7.53 -1.43
CA LEU A 128 12.33 -7.91 -1.76
C LEU A 128 13.02 -8.58 -0.59
N GLN A 129 12.84 -8.07 0.63
CA GLN A 129 13.32 -8.69 1.87
C GLN A 129 12.22 -8.53 2.92
N PRO A 130 11.55 -9.62 3.34
CA PRO A 130 10.62 -9.55 4.45
C PRO A 130 11.37 -9.29 5.76
N ASP A 131 10.64 -8.87 6.78
CA ASP A 131 11.17 -8.81 8.13
C ASP A 131 11.44 -10.22 8.65
N ARG A 132 12.65 -10.47 9.17
CA ARG A 132 13.07 -11.80 9.67
C ARG A 132 12.84 -12.01 11.17
N TYR A 133 12.31 -11.03 11.88
CA TYR A 133 12.24 -11.00 13.35
C TYR A 133 10.81 -10.81 13.88
N ASP A 134 9.80 -11.28 13.13
CA ASP A 134 8.37 -11.16 13.51
C ASP A 134 7.92 -9.69 13.67
N GLY A 135 8.46 -8.81 12.83
CA GLY A 135 8.02 -7.44 12.64
C GLY A 135 7.47 -7.21 11.23
N GLY A 136 7.14 -5.96 10.90
CA GLY A 136 6.77 -5.54 9.55
C GLY A 136 5.54 -6.21 8.93
N THR A 137 4.70 -6.90 9.72
CA THR A 137 3.44 -7.53 9.33
C THR A 137 2.52 -6.48 8.73
N LEU A 138 2.13 -6.69 7.48
CA LEU A 138 1.15 -5.86 6.79
C LEU A 138 -0.25 -6.33 7.20
N SER A 139 -1.03 -5.47 7.82
CA SER A 139 -2.43 -5.78 8.13
C SER A 139 -3.34 -5.03 7.19
N VAL A 140 -4.36 -5.70 6.66
CA VAL A 140 -5.33 -5.11 5.72
C VAL A 140 -6.75 -5.31 6.19
N LEU A 141 -7.59 -4.31 5.97
CA LEU A 141 -8.97 -4.27 6.43
C LEU A 141 -9.89 -3.73 5.34
N ASN A 142 -10.93 -4.50 5.01
CA ASN A 142 -11.89 -4.11 4.00
C ASN A 142 -12.86 -3.06 4.55
N LEU A 143 -13.04 -1.96 3.80
CA LEU A 143 -13.93 -0.87 4.15
C LEU A 143 -15.38 -1.32 4.35
N ASP A 144 -15.88 -2.29 3.57
CA ASP A 144 -17.26 -2.78 3.68
C ASP A 144 -17.55 -3.27 5.12
N ARG A 145 -16.56 -3.88 5.79
CA ARG A 145 -16.69 -4.31 7.19
C ARG A 145 -16.84 -3.14 8.15
N ILE A 146 -16.04 -2.09 7.97
CA ILE A 146 -16.12 -0.85 8.76
C ILE A 146 -17.48 -0.17 8.53
N LEU A 147 -17.91 -0.08 7.27
CA LEU A 147 -19.20 0.53 6.93
C LEU A 147 -20.34 -0.15 7.68
N THR A 148 -20.36 -1.49 7.79
CA THR A 148 -21.43 -2.19 8.54
C THR A 148 -21.56 -1.80 10.01
N LEU A 149 -20.51 -1.21 10.60
CA LEU A 149 -20.48 -0.79 12.01
C LEU A 149 -20.67 0.70 12.20
N LEU A 150 -20.41 1.53 11.18
CA LEU A 150 -20.61 2.97 11.25
C LEU A 150 -22.09 3.33 11.37
N SER A 151 -22.40 4.15 12.36
CA SER A 151 -23.72 4.72 12.58
C SER A 151 -24.13 5.63 11.42
N PRO A 152 -25.45 5.85 11.21
CA PRO A 152 -25.91 6.85 10.24
C PRO A 152 -25.35 8.25 10.53
N PHE A 153 -25.13 8.58 11.80
CA PHE A 153 -24.51 9.83 12.23
C PHE A 153 -23.07 9.93 11.72
N ALA A 154 -22.23 8.93 11.99
CA ALA A 154 -20.84 8.95 11.56
C ALA A 154 -20.73 8.95 10.04
N ARG A 155 -21.52 8.12 9.34
CA ARG A 155 -21.55 8.13 7.86
C ARG A 155 -21.88 9.51 7.30
N LYS A 156 -22.88 10.21 7.86
CA LYS A 156 -23.25 11.57 7.43
C LYS A 156 -22.09 12.54 7.56
N TRP A 157 -21.45 12.57 8.73
CA TRP A 157 -20.44 13.56 9.07
C TRP A 157 -19.03 13.22 8.57
N LEU A 158 -18.69 11.94 8.39
CA LEU A 158 -17.48 11.53 7.68
C LEU A 158 -17.54 11.92 6.18
N SER A 159 -18.75 12.00 5.62
CA SER A 159 -18.96 12.43 4.23
C SER A 159 -19.00 13.95 4.03
N GLN A 160 -18.98 14.75 5.09
CA GLN A 160 -18.90 16.21 4.96
C GLN A 160 -17.46 16.68 4.77
N ARG A 161 -17.29 17.81 4.07
CA ARG A 161 -15.98 18.45 3.85
C ARG A 161 -15.49 19.21 5.10
N GLU A 162 -15.41 18.50 6.22
CA GLU A 162 -15.15 19.06 7.55
C GLU A 162 -13.85 18.52 8.16
N TYR A 163 -12.92 18.04 7.34
CA TYR A 163 -11.65 17.50 7.80
C TYR A 163 -10.50 18.21 7.10
N LYS A 164 -9.60 18.78 7.90
CA LYS A 164 -8.29 19.24 7.44
C LYS A 164 -7.35 18.04 7.43
N ILE A 165 -6.73 17.77 6.29
CA ILE A 165 -5.74 16.70 6.14
C ILE A 165 -4.41 17.35 5.80
N THR A 166 -3.47 17.30 6.74
CA THR A 166 -2.17 17.97 6.63
C THR A 166 -1.24 17.19 5.68
N VAL A 167 -0.57 17.89 4.78
CA VAL A 167 0.47 17.29 3.94
C VAL A 167 1.71 17.07 4.82
N PRO A 168 2.20 15.82 4.95
CA PRO A 168 3.41 15.55 5.72
C PRO A 168 4.62 16.34 5.18
N PRO A 169 5.55 16.81 6.04
CA PRO A 169 6.67 17.64 5.64
C PRO A 169 7.49 17.07 4.47
N GLU A 170 7.68 15.74 4.45
CA GLU A 170 8.41 15.02 3.41
C GLU A 170 7.77 15.16 2.02
N PHE A 171 6.47 15.45 1.94
CA PHE A 171 5.69 15.50 0.69
C PHE A 171 5.28 16.91 0.26
N VAL A 172 5.73 17.96 0.96
CA VAL A 172 5.40 19.34 0.59
C VAL A 172 6.09 19.74 -0.72
N LYS A 173 5.31 20.12 -1.73
CA LYS A 173 5.80 20.60 -3.05
C LYS A 173 6.26 22.07 -2.95
N LYS A 174 7.28 22.47 -3.72
CA LYS A 174 7.75 23.87 -3.81
C LYS A 174 6.60 24.77 -4.28
N GLY A 175 6.29 25.85 -3.55
CA GLY A 175 5.18 26.77 -3.83
C GLY A 175 3.96 26.60 -2.91
N GLY A 176 3.76 25.40 -2.35
CA GLY A 176 3.14 25.13 -1.05
C GLY A 176 1.61 25.09 -0.92
N GLU A 177 1.00 23.91 -1.08
CA GLU A 177 -0.22 23.53 -0.36
C GLU A 177 0.18 22.67 0.85
N ARG A 178 -0.26 23.04 2.06
CA ARG A 178 0.14 22.37 3.30
C ARG A 178 -0.95 21.49 3.90
N HIS A 179 -2.13 21.55 3.34
CA HIS A 179 -3.27 20.74 3.75
C HIS A 179 -4.35 20.83 2.68
N ILE A 180 -5.21 19.82 2.66
CA ILE A 180 -6.49 19.88 1.98
C ILE A 180 -7.63 19.94 3.00
N VAL A 181 -8.78 20.47 2.60
CA VAL A 181 -10.04 20.34 3.35
C VAL A 181 -11.00 19.48 2.53
N GLY A 182 -11.41 18.35 3.10
CA GLY A 182 -12.22 17.35 2.40
C GLY A 182 -13.02 16.46 3.34
N ASN A 183 -13.76 15.54 2.75
CA ASN A 183 -14.48 14.46 3.41
C ASN A 183 -13.58 13.21 3.55
N LEU A 184 -13.82 12.40 4.58
CA LEU A 184 -13.11 11.14 4.78
C LEU A 184 -13.81 9.97 4.09
N LEU A 185 -15.15 9.99 4.05
CA LEU A 185 -15.97 8.98 3.42
C LEU A 185 -16.63 9.55 2.16
N ALA A 186 -16.63 8.79 1.07
CA ALA A 186 -17.42 9.08 -0.11
C ALA A 186 -18.36 7.92 -0.40
N ALA A 187 -19.62 8.22 -0.71
CA ALA A 187 -20.55 7.22 -1.22
C ALA A 187 -20.17 6.89 -2.67
N SER A 188 -20.31 5.62 -3.05
CA SER A 188 -20.22 5.24 -4.46
C SER A 188 -21.46 5.76 -5.19
N GLY A 189 -21.28 6.74 -6.08
CA GLY A 189 -22.22 6.95 -7.17
C GLY A 189 -21.85 5.98 -8.28
N GLU A 190 -22.62 4.90 -8.44
CA GLU A 190 -22.59 3.98 -9.60
C GLU A 190 -21.59 2.79 -9.60
N GLU A 191 -20.62 2.66 -8.68
CA GLU A 191 -19.75 1.46 -8.62
C GLU A 191 -20.36 0.31 -7.79
N MET A 192 -19.94 -0.93 -8.09
CA MET A 192 -20.38 -2.21 -7.48
C MET A 192 -20.15 -2.32 -5.94
N HIS A 193 -19.52 -1.32 -5.30
CA HIS A 193 -19.12 -1.31 -3.89
C HIS A 193 -19.64 -0.07 -3.16
N VAL A 194 -19.82 -0.17 -1.83
CA VAL A 194 -20.74 0.72 -1.08
C VAL A 194 -20.11 2.07 -0.69
N GLY A 195 -18.79 2.25 -0.82
CA GLY A 195 -18.14 3.54 -0.57
C GLY A 195 -16.63 3.51 -0.73
N SER A 196 -16.02 4.68 -0.58
CA SER A 196 -14.58 4.92 -0.57
C SER A 196 -14.18 5.65 0.70
N LEU A 197 -13.02 5.32 1.26
CA LEU A 197 -12.45 5.99 2.43
C LEU A 197 -11.11 6.62 2.06
N ARG A 198 -10.85 7.82 2.59
CA ARG A 198 -9.51 8.39 2.74
C ARG A 198 -9.27 8.63 4.21
N PHE A 199 -8.18 8.12 4.75
CA PHE A 199 -7.92 8.22 6.18
C PHE A 199 -6.43 8.10 6.48
N ARG A 200 -5.93 8.92 7.40
CA ARG A 200 -4.66 8.71 8.08
C ARG A 200 -4.68 9.49 9.39
N GLU A 201 -4.67 8.76 10.50
CA GLU A 201 -4.97 9.30 11.82
C GLU A 201 -4.10 10.52 12.22
N ASP A 202 -2.78 10.43 12.05
CA ASP A 202 -1.83 11.41 12.55
C ASP A 202 -1.83 12.75 11.80
N ILE A 203 -2.54 12.85 10.68
CA ILE A 203 -2.60 14.08 9.86
C ILE A 203 -4.02 14.62 9.65
N THR A 204 -5.04 13.93 10.17
CA THR A 204 -6.45 14.31 10.01
C THR A 204 -6.96 15.05 11.25
N VAL A 205 -7.47 16.26 11.04
CA VAL A 205 -8.06 17.10 12.09
C VAL A 205 -9.52 17.45 11.73
N PRO A 206 -10.50 17.13 12.58
CA PRO A 206 -11.89 17.53 12.35
C PRO A 206 -12.06 19.04 12.60
N LEU A 207 -12.88 19.70 11.79
CA LEU A 207 -13.12 21.15 11.84
C LEU A 207 -14.40 21.52 12.62
N THR A 208 -15.26 20.54 12.91
CA THR A 208 -16.50 20.75 13.66
C THR A 208 -16.65 19.72 14.79
N GLN A 209 -17.53 20.02 15.75
CA GLN A 209 -17.82 19.09 16.85
C GLN A 209 -18.45 17.79 16.33
N ASN A 210 -19.27 17.84 15.29
CA ASN A 210 -19.90 16.64 14.73
C ASN A 210 -18.90 15.80 13.94
N ALA A 211 -18.02 16.43 13.15
CA ALA A 211 -16.90 15.75 12.51
C ALA A 211 -15.97 15.08 13.54
N SER A 212 -15.73 15.74 14.68
CA SER A 212 -14.93 15.18 15.78
C SER A 212 -15.57 13.91 16.36
N LYS A 213 -16.88 13.94 16.65
CA LYS A 213 -17.63 12.76 17.13
C LYS A 213 -17.61 11.61 16.12
N ALA A 214 -17.80 11.92 14.83
CA ALA A 214 -17.80 10.93 13.77
C ALA A 214 -16.42 10.29 13.54
N LEU A 215 -15.35 11.09 13.63
CA LEU A 215 -13.98 10.60 13.58
C LEU A 215 -13.64 9.73 14.79
N ALA A 216 -14.09 10.12 15.99
CA ALA A 216 -13.90 9.31 17.19
C ALA A 216 -14.57 7.94 17.04
N GLU A 217 -15.81 7.89 16.53
CA GLU A 217 -16.51 6.62 16.26
C GLU A 217 -15.73 5.74 15.28
N LEU A 218 -15.21 6.30 14.17
CA LEU A 218 -14.37 5.55 13.23
C LEU A 218 -13.12 4.95 13.92
N LYS A 219 -12.44 5.75 14.76
CA LYS A 219 -11.25 5.31 15.48
C LYS A 219 -11.55 4.22 16.51
N ASP A 220 -12.70 4.31 17.19
CA ASP A 220 -13.15 3.29 18.14
C ASP A 220 -13.51 1.99 17.42
N ILE A 221 -14.15 2.06 16.25
CA ILE A 221 -14.43 0.90 15.40
C ILE A 221 -13.13 0.22 14.97
N LEU A 222 -12.10 0.97 14.58
CA LEU A 222 -10.81 0.40 14.17
C LEU A 222 -10.08 -0.34 15.31
N LYS A 223 -10.42 -0.03 16.58
CA LYS A 223 -9.89 -0.71 17.78
C LYS A 223 -10.78 -1.84 18.28
N ASN A 224 -11.99 -1.99 17.74
CA ASN A 224 -12.97 -2.95 18.20
C ASN A 224 -12.56 -4.40 17.86
N ASP A 225 -12.78 -5.32 18.80
CA ASP A 225 -12.45 -6.75 18.65
C ASP A 225 -13.09 -7.40 17.42
N ARG A 226 -14.30 -6.98 17.03
CA ARG A 226 -14.98 -7.48 15.82
C ARG A 226 -14.22 -7.10 14.56
N ILE A 227 -13.65 -5.90 14.51
CA ILE A 227 -12.82 -5.45 13.37
C ILE A 227 -11.44 -6.10 13.41
N GLN A 228 -10.86 -6.27 14.59
CA GLN A 228 -9.62 -7.02 14.74
C GLN A 228 -9.80 -8.47 14.26
N ALA A 229 -10.93 -9.09 14.60
CA ALA A 229 -11.28 -10.41 14.09
C ALA A 229 -11.51 -10.42 12.57
N GLU A 230 -11.91 -9.32 11.92
CA GLU A 230 -12.08 -9.19 10.46
C GLU A 230 -10.78 -8.82 9.72
N THR A 231 -9.74 -8.40 10.45
CA THR A 231 -8.45 -8.00 9.89
C THR A 231 -7.66 -9.20 9.36
N ILE A 232 -6.98 -9.01 8.22
CA ILE A 232 -6.07 -10.00 7.67
C ILE A 232 -4.64 -9.55 7.95
N HIS A 233 -3.88 -10.38 8.67
CA HIS A 233 -2.48 -10.14 8.99
C HIS A 233 -1.58 -10.92 8.03
N LEU A 234 -0.91 -10.20 7.13
CA LEU A 234 0.04 -10.74 6.16
C LEU A 234 1.45 -10.73 6.77
N LYS A 235 1.78 -11.83 7.44
CA LYS A 235 3.11 -12.12 7.99
C LYS A 235 4.10 -12.57 6.91
N PRO A 236 5.43 -12.57 7.17
CA PRO A 236 6.44 -13.05 6.22
C PRO A 236 6.16 -14.41 5.58
N GLU A 237 5.50 -15.33 6.29
CA GLU A 237 5.16 -16.66 5.77
C GLU A 237 4.05 -16.61 4.71
N THR A 238 3.12 -15.66 4.87
CA THR A 238 1.97 -15.46 3.98
C THR A 238 2.26 -14.47 2.84
N LEU A 239 3.23 -13.58 3.05
CA LEU A 239 3.71 -12.57 2.11
C LEU A 239 5.25 -12.63 2.01
N PRO A 240 5.81 -13.75 1.51
CA PRO A 240 7.24 -13.96 1.45
C PRO A 240 7.92 -13.10 0.38
N ARG A 241 9.24 -13.21 0.31
CA ARG A 241 10.05 -12.64 -0.77
C ARG A 241 9.48 -13.01 -2.15
N GLY A 242 9.44 -12.04 -3.06
CA GLY A 242 8.88 -12.19 -4.40
C GLY A 242 7.35 -12.06 -4.46
N SER A 243 6.66 -11.92 -3.33
CA SER A 243 5.24 -11.55 -3.33
C SER A 243 5.05 -10.09 -3.75
N ILE A 244 3.98 -9.82 -4.49
CA ILE A 244 3.45 -8.49 -4.76
C ILE A 244 2.01 -8.45 -4.24
N ILE A 245 1.72 -7.57 -3.28
CA ILE A 245 0.33 -7.29 -2.87
C ILE A 245 -0.13 -6.03 -3.60
N MET A 246 -1.24 -6.12 -4.32
CA MET A 246 -1.88 -4.99 -5.00
C MET A 246 -3.19 -4.67 -4.29
N MET A 247 -3.49 -3.40 -4.11
CA MET A 247 -4.64 -2.94 -3.32
C MET A 247 -5.32 -1.73 -3.96
N ASP A 248 -6.65 -1.74 -3.90
CA ASP A 248 -7.51 -0.57 -4.06
C ASP A 248 -7.48 0.23 -2.76
N ASN A 249 -6.76 1.34 -2.84
CA ASN A 249 -6.45 2.26 -1.77
C ASN A 249 -7.68 2.96 -1.19
N ARG A 250 -8.83 2.93 -1.89
CA ARG A 250 -10.08 3.53 -1.44
C ARG A 250 -10.96 2.55 -0.68
N ARG A 251 -10.78 1.25 -0.94
CA ARG A 251 -11.63 0.17 -0.42
C ARG A 251 -10.97 -0.64 0.69
N TRP A 252 -9.67 -0.47 0.89
CA TRP A 252 -8.92 -1.19 1.90
C TRP A 252 -8.04 -0.23 2.68
N LEU A 253 -8.12 -0.31 4.01
CA LEU A 253 -7.10 0.27 4.86
C LEU A 253 -5.95 -0.71 5.00
N HIS A 254 -4.77 -0.17 5.25
CA HIS A 254 -3.62 -0.94 5.67
C HIS A 254 -2.92 -0.32 6.87
N SER A 255 -2.25 -1.17 7.64
CA SER A 255 -1.36 -0.79 8.72
C SER A 255 -0.16 -1.72 8.73
N ARG A 256 0.87 -1.34 9.47
CA ARG A 256 2.07 -2.14 9.66
C ARG A 256 2.47 -2.08 11.12
N ASN A 257 2.77 -3.23 11.73
CA ASN A 257 3.39 -3.22 13.05
C ASN A 257 4.85 -2.71 12.98
N GLU A 258 5.54 -2.67 14.11
CA GLU A 258 6.95 -2.27 14.14
C GLU A 258 7.78 -3.17 13.21
N VAL A 259 8.68 -2.55 12.47
CA VAL A 259 9.73 -3.27 11.76
C VAL A 259 10.82 -3.58 12.77
N LYS A 260 11.23 -4.83 12.83
CA LYS A 260 12.31 -5.31 13.70
C LYS A 260 13.58 -5.61 12.90
N ASP A 261 13.45 -5.81 11.59
CA ASP A 261 14.58 -6.04 10.69
C ASP A 261 14.98 -4.76 9.94
N PRO A 262 16.16 -4.17 10.20
CA PRO A 262 16.63 -3.00 9.46
C PRO A 262 16.84 -3.27 7.96
N GLU A 263 17.02 -4.54 7.58
CA GLU A 263 17.17 -4.93 6.18
C GLU A 263 15.83 -5.18 5.46
N ARG A 264 14.69 -5.00 6.15
CA ARG A 264 13.37 -5.13 5.51
C ARG A 264 13.28 -4.18 4.32
N HIS A 265 12.94 -4.73 3.15
CA HIS A 265 12.91 -3.97 1.91
C HIS A 265 11.70 -4.34 1.07
N LEU A 266 10.85 -3.33 0.81
CA LEU A 266 9.81 -3.41 -0.21
C LEU A 266 10.05 -2.39 -1.33
N ARG A 267 9.46 -2.63 -2.49
CA ARG A 267 9.24 -1.59 -3.51
C ARG A 267 7.76 -1.23 -3.56
N ARG A 268 7.45 0.05 -3.75
CA ARG A 268 6.08 0.55 -3.90
C ARG A 268 5.88 1.19 -5.26
N VAL A 269 4.72 0.98 -5.85
CA VAL A 269 4.18 1.79 -6.97
C VAL A 269 2.74 2.19 -6.67
N ARG A 270 2.34 3.34 -7.19
CA ARG A 270 0.99 3.91 -7.09
C ARG A 270 0.55 4.35 -8.48
N TRP A 271 -0.72 4.15 -8.82
CA TRP A 271 -1.25 4.55 -10.13
C TRP A 271 -2.74 4.90 -10.05
N ASP A 272 -3.27 5.38 -11.17
CA ASP A 272 -4.67 5.77 -11.33
C ASP A 272 -5.11 6.82 -10.29
N ALA A 273 -4.32 7.91 -10.22
CA ALA A 273 -4.63 9.06 -9.38
C ALA A 273 -5.84 9.80 -9.95
N THR A 274 -6.90 9.88 -9.15
CA THR A 274 -8.14 10.54 -9.51
C THR A 274 -8.75 11.22 -8.29
N GLN A 275 -9.62 12.19 -8.51
CA GLN A 275 -10.26 12.94 -7.44
C GLN A 275 -11.03 12.01 -6.49
N PHE A 276 -10.85 12.23 -5.19
CA PHE A 276 -11.57 11.45 -4.18
C PHE A 276 -13.05 11.85 -4.12
N GLY A 277 -13.94 10.87 -4.27
CA GLY A 277 -15.39 11.07 -4.23
C GLY A 277 -15.98 11.74 -5.46
N ALA A 278 -15.21 11.83 -6.55
CA ALA A 278 -15.73 12.06 -7.89
C ALA A 278 -16.35 10.78 -8.47
#